data_AF-A0A955WNE0-F1
#
_entry.id   AF-A0A955WNE0-F1
#
_cell.length_a   1.000
_cell.length_b   1.000
_cell.length_c   1.000
_cell.angle_alpha   90.00
_cell.angle_beta   90.00
_cell.angle_gamma   90.00
#
_symmetry.space_group_name_H-M   'P 1'
#
loop_
_entity.id
_entity.type
_entity.pdbx_description
1 polymer ?
#
loop_
_entity_poly.entity_id
_entity_poly.type
_entity_poly.pdbx_seq_one_letter_code
_entity_poly.pdbx_strand_id
1 'polypeptide(L)'
;MISKLTNLLAEKKNRDLALLAGGAVTLMAGGKVTPVALFLAGMKGLEDEWRKAHPDFRGGLKERFAVSIEHYDATHQHPTNRVLHTVGIPMIVGGFVGMLGAPRFSPPWWIANGSWTAGWALNFIGHGLYEKGEPAFATDPLGPIAGPVWDFVRLRD
;
A
#
# COMPACT_ATOMS: atom_id res chain seq x y z
N MET A 1 -16.28 -23.39 -2.26
CA MET A 1 -15.95 -21.96 -2.02
C MET A 1 -15.24 -21.79 -0.69
N ILE A 2 -15.81 -22.26 0.43
CA ILE A 2 -15.21 -22.18 1.78
C ILE A 2 -13.84 -22.90 1.88
N SER A 3 -13.67 -24.07 1.25
CA SER A 3 -12.40 -24.80 1.22
C SER A 3 -11.27 -24.07 0.50
N LYS A 4 -11.57 -23.35 -0.59
CA LYS A 4 -10.57 -22.53 -1.29
C LYS A 4 -10.13 -21.34 -0.44
N LEU A 5 -11.08 -20.70 0.24
CA LEU A 5 -10.80 -19.56 1.12
C LEU A 5 -9.98 -19.97 2.34
N THR A 6 -10.32 -21.09 2.96
CA THR A 6 -9.58 -21.64 4.11
C THR A 6 -8.16 -22.02 3.74
N ASN A 7 -7.95 -22.64 2.57
CA ASN A 7 -6.60 -22.92 2.06
C ASN A 7 -5.82 -21.63 1.75
N LEU A 8 -6.46 -20.62 1.17
CA LEU A 8 -5.84 -19.31 0.92
C LEU A 8 -5.38 -18.65 2.21
N LEU A 9 -6.20 -18.69 3.26
CA LEU A 9 -5.90 -18.09 4.56
C LEU A 9 -5.03 -18.98 5.47
N ALA A 10 -4.68 -20.19 5.04
CA ALA A 10 -3.74 -21.04 5.76
C ALA A 10 -2.33 -20.41 5.77
N GLU A 11 -1.96 -19.77 4.67
CA GLU A 11 -0.70 -19.03 4.52
C GLU A 11 -0.71 -17.72 5.32
N LYS A 12 0.33 -17.51 6.15
CA LYS A 12 0.43 -16.31 6.98
C LYS A 12 0.50 -15.03 6.14
N LYS A 13 1.31 -15.03 5.06
CA LYS A 13 1.38 -13.92 4.10
C LYS A 13 -0.01 -13.50 3.61
N ASN A 14 -0.85 -14.46 3.27
CA ASN A 14 -2.19 -14.18 2.73
C ASN A 14 -3.13 -13.61 3.80
N ARG A 15 -3.01 -14.05 5.07
CA ARG A 15 -3.73 -13.43 6.19
C ARG A 15 -3.30 -11.99 6.39
N ASP A 16 -2.00 -11.72 6.35
CA ASP A 16 -1.47 -10.37 6.56
C ASP A 16 -1.86 -9.42 5.41
N LEU A 17 -1.86 -9.90 4.16
CA LEU A 17 -2.45 -9.18 3.02
C LEU A 17 -3.95 -8.94 3.21
N ALA A 18 -4.69 -9.92 3.73
CA ALA A 18 -6.12 -9.75 4.02
C ALA A 18 -6.36 -8.70 5.12
N LEU A 19 -5.45 -8.55 6.08
CA LEU A 19 -5.51 -7.45 7.06
C LEU A 19 -5.33 -6.08 6.41
N LEU A 20 -4.39 -5.95 5.47
CA LEU A 20 -4.22 -4.70 4.71
C LEU A 20 -5.50 -4.35 3.92
N ALA A 21 -6.02 -5.32 3.16
CA ALA A 21 -7.24 -5.13 2.38
C ALA A 21 -8.46 -4.84 3.27
N GLY A 22 -8.59 -5.56 4.39
CA GLY A 22 -9.63 -5.33 5.39
C GLY A 22 -9.53 -3.95 6.03
N GLY A 23 -8.31 -3.45 6.25
CA GLY A 23 -8.05 -2.08 6.68
C GLY A 23 -8.56 -1.05 5.69
N ALA A 24 -8.23 -1.19 4.40
CA ALA A 24 -8.72 -0.32 3.35
C ALA A 24 -10.26 -0.33 3.24
N VAL A 25 -10.89 -1.52 3.26
CA VAL A 25 -12.36 -1.65 3.22
C VAL A 25 -13.00 -0.99 4.45
N THR A 26 -12.44 -1.21 5.64
CA THR A 26 -12.96 -0.63 6.89
C THR A 26 -12.84 0.89 6.90
N LEU A 27 -11.76 1.44 6.33
CA LEU A 27 -11.58 2.88 6.16
C LEU A 27 -12.66 3.46 5.24
N MET A 28 -12.84 2.84 4.07
CA MET A 28 -13.86 3.21 3.09
C MET A 28 -15.30 3.00 3.60
N ALA A 29 -15.49 2.23 4.68
CA ALA A 29 -16.78 2.10 5.36
C ALA A 29 -17.00 3.16 6.47
N GLY A 30 -16.02 4.04 6.71
CA GLY A 30 -16.09 5.11 7.71
C GLY A 30 -15.50 4.75 9.08
N GLY A 31 -14.71 3.68 9.16
CA GLY A 31 -13.90 3.38 10.34
C GLY A 31 -12.75 4.37 10.51
N LYS A 32 -12.30 4.58 11.76
CA LYS A 32 -11.17 5.48 12.07
C LYS A 32 -9.99 4.76 12.72
N VAL A 33 -10.25 4.02 13.80
CA VAL A 33 -9.18 3.31 14.55
C VAL A 33 -8.92 1.92 13.97
N THR A 34 -9.97 1.12 13.80
CA THR A 34 -9.88 -0.24 13.23
C THR A 34 -9.09 -0.32 11.91
N PRO A 35 -9.31 0.54 10.90
CA PRO A 35 -8.55 0.44 9.65
C PRO A 35 -7.05 0.66 9.84
N VAL A 36 -6.65 1.57 10.73
CA VAL A 36 -5.23 1.81 11.06
C VAL A 36 -4.63 0.62 11.78
N ALA A 37 -5.35 0.05 12.75
CA ALA A 37 -4.89 -1.14 13.47
C ALA A 37 -4.69 -2.34 12.53
N LEU A 38 -5.65 -2.59 11.63
CA LEU A 38 -5.56 -3.66 10.63
C LEU A 38 -4.40 -3.43 9.66
N PHE A 39 -4.22 -2.19 9.19
CA PHE A 39 -3.10 -1.83 8.33
C PHE A 39 -1.75 -2.09 9.01
N LEU A 40 -1.55 -1.58 10.23
CA LEU A 40 -0.30 -1.77 10.99
C LEU A 40 -0.02 -3.25 11.30
N ALA A 41 -1.06 -4.00 11.66
CA ALA A 41 -0.94 -5.44 11.91
C ALA A 41 -0.52 -6.21 10.63
N GLY A 42 -1.16 -5.92 9.50
CA GLY A 42 -0.79 -6.50 8.20
C GLY A 42 0.64 -6.13 7.78
N MET A 43 1.01 -4.85 7.89
CA MET A 43 2.37 -4.37 7.60
C MET A 43 3.42 -5.09 8.44
N LYS A 44 3.20 -5.18 9.76
CA LYS A 44 4.10 -5.89 10.67
C LYS A 44 4.21 -7.36 10.28
N GLY A 45 3.09 -8.03 10.04
CA GLY A 45 3.06 -9.44 9.69
C GLY A 45 3.83 -9.73 8.41
N LEU A 46 3.66 -8.91 7.38
CA LEU A 46 4.38 -9.00 6.12
C LEU A 46 5.88 -8.71 6.26
N GLU A 47 6.26 -7.71 7.06
CA GLU A 47 7.67 -7.43 7.37
C GLU A 47 8.34 -8.58 8.11
N ASP A 48 7.65 -9.21 9.07
CA ASP A 48 8.15 -10.41 9.75
C ASP A 48 8.42 -11.55 8.74
N GLU A 49 7.52 -11.77 7.76
CA GLU A 49 7.70 -12.79 6.71
C GLU A 49 8.83 -12.43 5.75
N TRP A 50 8.95 -11.16 5.36
CA TRP A 50 10.04 -10.69 4.52
C TRP A 50 11.39 -10.93 5.19
N ARG A 51 11.53 -10.62 6.49
CA ARG A 51 12.78 -10.88 7.23
C ARG A 51 13.10 -12.37 7.35
N LYS A 52 12.10 -13.23 7.53
CA LYS A 52 12.31 -14.69 7.52
C LYS A 52 12.80 -15.19 6.16
N ALA A 53 12.30 -14.62 5.06
CA ALA A 53 12.72 -14.95 3.71
C ALA A 53 14.12 -14.40 3.35
N HIS A 54 14.63 -13.43 4.12
CA HIS A 54 15.94 -12.80 3.91
C HIS A 54 16.85 -12.98 5.14
N PRO A 55 17.27 -14.22 5.49
CA PRO A 55 18.03 -14.50 6.71
C PRO A 55 19.41 -13.81 6.75
N ASP A 56 19.95 -13.44 5.59
CA ASP A 56 21.22 -12.73 5.48
C ASP A 56 21.09 -11.22 5.77
N PHE A 57 19.87 -10.68 5.73
CA PHE A 57 19.61 -9.28 6.04
C PHE A 57 19.59 -9.04 7.55
N ARG A 58 20.64 -8.40 8.09
CA ARG A 58 20.76 -8.04 9.52
C ARG A 58 20.59 -6.55 9.80
N GLY A 59 20.17 -5.77 8.80
CA GLY A 59 19.99 -4.32 8.90
C GLY A 59 18.82 -3.92 9.80
N GLY A 60 18.92 -2.69 10.34
CA GLY A 60 17.85 -2.06 11.10
C GLY A 60 16.75 -1.53 10.19
N LEU A 61 15.89 -0.66 10.74
CA LEU A 61 14.76 -0.09 10.00
C LEU A 61 15.23 0.81 8.84
N LYS A 62 16.30 1.58 9.05
CA LYS A 62 16.82 2.51 8.03
C LYS A 62 17.34 1.77 6.80
N GLU A 63 18.15 0.73 7.02
CA GLU A 63 18.70 -0.11 5.94
C GLU A 63 17.57 -0.84 5.22
N ARG A 64 16.57 -1.33 5.99
CA ARG A 64 15.43 -2.03 5.42
C ARG A 64 14.57 -1.12 4.56
N PHE A 65 14.41 0.13 4.99
CA PHE A 65 13.71 1.14 4.21
C PHE A 65 14.47 1.51 2.94
N ALA A 66 15.81 1.58 2.98
CA ALA A 66 16.62 1.78 1.78
C ALA A 66 16.43 0.64 0.76
N VAL A 67 16.43 -0.62 1.22
CA VAL A 67 16.10 -1.79 0.36
C VAL A 67 14.71 -1.65 -0.26
N SER A 68 13.74 -1.14 0.50
CA SER A 68 12.37 -0.92 0.00
C SER A 68 12.32 0.15 -1.08
N ILE A 69 13.06 1.25 -0.92
CA ILE A 69 13.15 2.33 -1.90
C ILE A 69 13.82 1.83 -3.19
N GLU A 70 14.89 1.03 -3.08
CA GLU A 70 15.56 0.42 -4.23
C GLU A 70 14.64 -0.55 -4.98
N HIS A 71 13.94 -1.43 -4.24
CA HIS A 71 12.94 -2.32 -4.82
C HIS A 71 11.83 -1.54 -5.52
N TYR A 72 11.32 -0.48 -4.88
CA TYR A 72 10.28 0.37 -5.44
C TYR A 72 10.74 1.02 -6.75
N ASP A 73 11.96 1.58 -6.81
CA ASP A 73 12.49 2.14 -8.05
C ASP A 73 12.58 1.06 -9.13
N ALA A 74 13.17 -0.09 -8.82
CA ALA A 74 13.35 -1.21 -9.74
C ALA A 74 12.03 -1.72 -10.36
N THR A 75 10.92 -1.65 -9.62
CA THR A 75 9.60 -2.11 -10.08
C THR A 75 8.73 -1.02 -10.72
N HIS A 76 9.22 0.22 -10.81
CA HIS A 76 8.49 1.32 -11.46
C HIS A 76 9.40 1.98 -12.48
N GLN A 77 9.56 1.37 -13.65
CA GLN A 77 10.45 1.89 -14.70
C GLN A 77 9.69 2.56 -15.84
N HIS A 78 8.44 2.15 -16.10
CA HIS A 78 7.67 2.72 -17.20
C HIS A 78 7.26 4.19 -16.93
N PRO A 79 7.51 5.14 -17.86
CA PRO A 79 7.26 6.56 -17.63
C PRO A 79 5.78 6.86 -17.30
N THR A 80 4.84 6.22 -18.00
CA THR A 80 3.41 6.38 -17.69
C THR A 80 3.01 5.83 -16.33
N ASN A 81 3.59 4.70 -15.90
CA ASN A 81 3.34 4.15 -14.57
C ASN A 81 3.80 5.13 -13.49
N ARG A 82 4.99 5.71 -13.67
CA ARG A 82 5.54 6.76 -12.80
C ARG A 82 4.61 7.98 -12.71
N VAL A 83 4.15 8.52 -13.84
CA VAL A 83 3.22 9.68 -13.85
C VAL A 83 1.92 9.35 -13.11
N LEU A 84 1.35 8.16 -13.35
CA LEU A 84 0.13 7.74 -12.68
C LEU A 84 0.34 7.63 -11.16
N HIS A 85 1.49 7.11 -10.72
CA HIS A 85 1.86 7.05 -9.30
C HIS A 85 2.09 8.43 -8.67
N THR A 86 2.80 9.33 -9.36
CA THR A 86 3.03 10.70 -8.87
C THR A 86 1.73 11.47 -8.63
N VAL A 87 0.66 11.17 -9.37
CA VAL A 87 -0.69 11.73 -9.13
C VAL A 87 -1.47 10.89 -8.12
N GLY A 88 -1.45 9.57 -8.25
CA GLY A 88 -2.25 8.65 -7.45
C GLY A 88 -1.82 8.61 -5.97
N ILE A 89 -0.54 8.67 -5.67
CA ILE A 89 -0.02 8.63 -4.30
C ILE A 89 -0.50 9.84 -3.47
N PRO A 90 -0.36 11.11 -3.91
CA PRO A 90 -0.94 12.24 -3.19
C PRO A 90 -2.45 12.12 -2.98
N MET A 91 -3.20 11.59 -3.96
CA MET A 91 -4.65 11.37 -3.84
C MET A 91 -4.99 10.31 -2.79
N ILE A 92 -4.21 9.23 -2.72
CA ILE A 92 -4.31 8.18 -1.69
C ILE A 92 -3.98 8.77 -0.31
N VAL A 93 -2.81 9.41 -0.14
CA VAL A 93 -2.41 9.97 1.17
C VAL A 93 -3.39 11.03 1.64
N GLY A 94 -3.79 11.96 0.77
CA GLY A 94 -4.78 12.99 1.09
C GLY A 94 -6.16 12.42 1.38
N GLY A 95 -6.61 11.43 0.61
CA GLY A 95 -7.88 10.74 0.83
C GLY A 95 -7.92 9.98 2.16
N PHE A 96 -6.82 9.33 2.54
CA PHE A 96 -6.67 8.68 3.85
C PHE A 96 -6.81 9.67 4.99
N VAL A 97 -6.01 10.73 4.98
CA VAL A 97 -6.04 11.78 6.01
C VAL A 97 -7.41 12.44 6.07
N GLY A 98 -8.01 12.74 4.91
CA GLY A 98 -9.34 13.32 4.80
C GLY A 98 -10.44 12.43 5.38
N MET A 99 -10.42 11.12 5.12
CA MET A 99 -11.40 10.19 5.68
C MET A 99 -11.29 10.05 7.20
N LEU A 100 -10.08 10.11 7.76
CA LEU A 100 -9.87 10.07 9.21
C LEU A 100 -10.29 11.39 9.89
N GLY A 101 -9.98 12.53 9.27
CA GLY A 101 -10.25 13.86 9.79
C GLY A 101 -11.71 14.31 9.65
N ALA A 102 -12.39 13.96 8.56
CA ALA A 102 -13.75 14.41 8.30
C ALA A 102 -14.80 13.69 9.17
N PRO A 103 -15.97 14.31 9.42
CA PRO A 103 -17.14 13.62 9.96
C PRO A 103 -17.56 12.50 9.01
N ARG A 104 -17.88 11.33 9.58
CA ARG A 104 -18.23 10.13 8.81
C ARG A 104 -19.42 10.43 7.87
N PHE A 105 -19.29 10.04 6.60
CA PHE A 105 -20.29 10.22 5.54
C PHE A 105 -20.68 11.67 5.21
N SER A 106 -19.95 12.66 5.72
CA SER A 106 -20.12 14.06 5.30
C SER A 106 -19.64 14.27 3.85
N PRO A 107 -20.03 15.37 3.19
CA PRO A 107 -19.53 15.67 1.84
C PRO A 107 -17.99 15.68 1.74
N PRO A 108 -17.22 16.28 2.69
CA PRO A 108 -15.76 16.16 2.68
C PRO A 108 -15.24 14.73 2.79
N TRP A 109 -15.93 13.88 3.57
CA TRP A 109 -15.55 12.47 3.69
C TRP A 109 -15.75 11.71 2.37
N TRP A 110 -16.84 11.97 1.65
CA TRP A 110 -17.08 11.36 0.33
C TRP A 110 -16.08 11.85 -0.72
N ILE A 111 -15.68 13.13 -0.68
CA ILE A 111 -14.60 13.66 -1.52
C ILE A 111 -13.28 12.93 -1.21
N ALA A 112 -12.94 12.77 0.07
CA ALA A 112 -11.74 12.08 0.49
C ALA A 112 -11.75 10.59 0.07
N ASN A 113 -12.88 9.91 0.22
CA ASN A 113 -13.06 8.52 -0.21
C ASN A 113 -12.96 8.39 -1.75
N GLY A 114 -13.57 9.31 -2.49
CA GLY A 114 -13.44 9.38 -3.95
C GLY A 114 -11.99 9.60 -4.40
N SER A 115 -11.27 10.53 -3.76
CA SER A 115 -9.84 10.79 -4.00
C SER A 115 -9.00 9.54 -3.73
N TRP A 116 -9.19 8.89 -2.58
CA TRP A 116 -8.53 7.64 -2.23
C TRP A 116 -8.75 6.55 -3.29
N THR A 117 -10.01 6.34 -3.67
CA THR A 117 -10.41 5.30 -4.64
C THR A 117 -9.82 5.58 -6.02
N ALA A 118 -9.91 6.82 -6.50
CA ALA A 118 -9.36 7.21 -7.79
C ALA A 118 -7.84 7.10 -7.81
N GLY A 119 -7.15 7.48 -6.72
CA GLY A 119 -5.70 7.34 -6.62
C GLY A 119 -5.23 5.89 -6.72
N TRP A 120 -5.90 4.97 -6.01
CA TRP A 120 -5.63 3.53 -6.15
C TRP A 120 -5.90 3.02 -7.57
N ALA A 121 -6.99 3.46 -8.20
CA ALA A 121 -7.30 3.08 -9.58
C ALA A 121 -6.18 3.52 -10.54
N LEU A 122 -5.66 4.74 -10.41
CA LEU A 122 -4.53 5.23 -11.22
C LEU A 122 -3.28 4.35 -11.04
N ASN A 123 -2.90 4.04 -9.80
CA ASN A 123 -1.73 3.19 -9.52
C ASN A 123 -1.91 1.77 -10.08
N PHE A 124 -3.09 1.16 -9.91
CA PHE A 124 -3.37 -0.16 -10.47
C PHE A 124 -3.39 -0.16 -12.00
N ILE A 125 -3.88 0.90 -12.64
CA ILE A 125 -3.80 1.07 -14.10
C ILE A 125 -2.33 1.16 -14.53
N GLY A 126 -1.52 1.92 -13.80
CA GLY A 126 -0.07 2.03 -14.00
C GLY A 126 0.62 0.67 -14.02
N HIS A 127 0.44 -0.10 -12.95
CA HIS A 127 1.01 -1.44 -12.84
C HIS A 127 0.46 -2.41 -13.89
N GLY A 128 -0.86 -2.47 -14.06
CA GLY A 128 -1.51 -3.49 -14.90
C GLY A 128 -1.30 -3.28 -16.40
N LEU A 129 -1.41 -2.04 -16.89
CA LEU A 129 -1.35 -1.76 -18.32
C LEU A 129 0.06 -1.43 -18.82
N TYR A 130 0.87 -0.78 -17.99
CA TYR A 130 2.17 -0.25 -18.42
C TYR A 130 3.34 -1.05 -17.88
N GLU A 131 3.40 -1.31 -16.57
CA GLU A 131 4.48 -2.13 -15.98
C GLU A 131 4.30 -3.62 -16.30
N LYS A 132 3.04 -4.07 -16.49
CA LYS A 132 2.65 -5.49 -16.66
C LYS A 132 3.17 -6.38 -15.54
N GLY A 133 3.31 -5.80 -14.35
CA GLY A 133 3.83 -6.43 -13.14
C GLY A 133 2.85 -6.32 -11.99
N GLU A 134 3.12 -7.05 -10.92
CA GLU A 134 2.35 -6.93 -9.69
C GLU A 134 2.66 -5.62 -8.95
N PRO A 135 1.72 -5.07 -8.17
CA PRO A 135 1.97 -3.90 -7.35
C PRO A 135 3.13 -4.13 -6.37
N ALA A 136 4.01 -3.15 -6.17
CA ALA A 136 5.22 -3.32 -5.36
C ALA A 136 4.94 -3.78 -3.93
N PHE A 137 3.80 -3.39 -3.34
CA PHE A 137 3.42 -3.84 -2.00
C PHE A 137 3.03 -5.33 -1.91
N ALA A 138 2.81 -6.01 -3.05
CA ALA A 138 2.57 -7.46 -3.09
C ALA A 138 3.85 -8.28 -2.86
N THR A 139 5.00 -7.67 -3.17
CA THR A 139 6.34 -8.27 -3.09
C THR A 139 7.19 -7.66 -1.97
N ASP A 140 6.96 -6.40 -1.63
CA ASP A 140 7.65 -5.71 -0.54
C ASP A 140 6.65 -5.08 0.45
N PRO A 141 6.60 -5.57 1.71
CA PRO A 141 5.73 -5.05 2.75
C PRO A 141 5.79 -3.53 2.93
N LEU A 142 6.96 -2.92 2.77
CA LEU A 142 7.16 -1.49 3.01
C LEU A 142 6.79 -0.60 1.81
N GLY A 143 6.45 -1.19 0.66
CA GLY A 143 6.06 -0.48 -0.56
C GLY A 143 5.04 0.66 -0.37
N PRO A 144 3.97 0.50 0.44
CA PRO A 144 2.99 1.57 0.68
C PRO A 144 3.57 2.81 1.39
N ILE A 145 4.67 2.65 2.13
CA ILE A 145 5.36 3.74 2.84
C ILE A 145 6.54 4.26 2.00
N ALA A 146 7.23 3.37 1.29
CA ALA A 146 8.33 3.72 0.41
C ALA A 146 7.89 4.59 -0.77
N GLY A 147 6.73 4.30 -1.38
CA GLY A 147 6.21 5.05 -2.53
C GLY A 147 6.10 6.57 -2.31
N PRO A 148 5.39 7.05 -1.28
CA PRO A 148 5.31 8.49 -0.98
C PRO A 148 6.67 9.16 -0.77
N VAL A 149 7.64 8.46 -0.17
CA VAL A 149 8.99 9.01 0.04
C VAL A 149 9.77 9.04 -1.26
N TRP A 150 9.69 7.99 -2.08
CA TRP A 150 10.34 7.93 -3.38
C TRP A 150 9.84 9.03 -4.32
N ASP A 151 8.51 9.24 -4.40
CA ASP A 151 7.93 10.33 -5.20
C ASP A 151 8.46 11.69 -4.73
N PHE A 152 8.50 11.92 -3.41
CA PHE A 152 8.99 13.19 -2.87
C PHE A 152 10.48 13.41 -3.12
N VAL A 153 11.32 12.38 -3.02
CA VAL A 153 12.75 12.47 -3.34
C VAL A 153 12.93 12.80 -4.82
N ARG A 154 12.23 12.09 -5.71
CA ARG A 154 12.38 12.26 -7.15
C ARG A 154 11.85 13.59 -7.69
N LEU A 155 10.82 14.18 -7.08
CA LEU A 155 10.33 15.52 -7.43
C LEU A 155 11.34 16.64 -7.13
N ARG A 156 12.40 16.35 -6.37
CA ARG A 156 13.45 17.33 -6.01
C ARG A 156 14.68 17.26 -6.91
N ASP A 157 14.79 16.22 -7.73
CA ASP A 157 15.89 16.00 -8.69
C ASP A 157 15.49 16.51 -10.09
#